data_AF-A0A520G2R5-F1
#
_entry.id   AF-A0A520G2R5-F1
#
_cell.length_a   1.000
_cell.length_b   1.000
_cell.length_c   1.000
_cell.angle_alpha   90.00
_cell.angle_beta   90.00
_cell.angle_gamma   90.00
#
_symmetry.space_group_name_H-M   'P 1'
#
loop_
_entity.id
_entity.type
_entity.pdbx_description
1 polymer ?
#
loop_
_entity_poly.entity_id
_entity_poly.type
_entity_poly.pdbx_seq_one_letter_code
_entity_poly.pdbx_strand_id
1 'polypeptide(L)' 'MRPGLPVILMSGKVDKLLMDRAVQTGINAVLHKPLALRELATRLAEALPGASPSAVRDADYN' A
#
# COMPACT_ATOMS: atom_id res chain seq x y z
N MET A 1 -4.26 -17.69 -3.27
CA MET A 1 -3.48 -16.44 -3.24
C MET A 1 -2.59 -16.40 -4.47
N ARG A 2 -2.36 -15.23 -5.08
CA ARG A 2 -1.36 -15.07 -6.16
C ARG A 2 0.00 -14.81 -5.51
N PRO A 3 0.95 -15.75 -5.55
CA PRO A 3 2.29 -15.52 -5.01
C PRO A 3 2.92 -14.33 -5.71
N GLY A 4 3.50 -13.40 -4.94
CA GLY A 4 4.17 -12.22 -5.48
C GLY A 4 3.27 -11.03 -5.83
N LEU A 5 1.96 -11.10 -5.60
CA LEU A 5 1.11 -9.89 -5.67
C LEU A 5 1.32 -9.07 -4.38
N PRO A 6 1.79 -7.82 -4.46
CA PRO A 6 1.92 -6.98 -3.28
C PRO A 6 0.55 -6.64 -2.68
N VAL A 7 0.44 -6.71 -1.37
CA VAL A 7 -0.79 -6.45 -0.61
C VAL A 7 -0.56 -5.35 0.41
N ILE A 8 -1.38 -4.31 0.36
CA ILE A 8 -1.45 -3.26 1.38
C ILE A 8 -2.82 -3.35 2.05
N LEU A 9 -2.85 -3.55 3.35
CA LEU A 9 -4.07 -3.62 4.16
C LEU A 9 -4.45 -2.22 4.67
N MET A 10 -5.73 -1.86 4.60
CA MET A 10 -6.23 -0.57 5.10
C MET A 10 -7.33 -0.82 6.14
N SER A 11 -7.11 -0.42 7.39
CA SER A 11 -8.05 -0.68 8.51
C SER A 11 -8.31 0.57 9.34
N GLY A 12 -9.56 0.78 9.78
CA GLY A 12 -9.91 1.81 10.78
C GLY A 12 -9.71 1.37 12.23
N LYS A 13 -9.43 0.08 12.45
CA LYS A 13 -9.05 -0.46 13.76
C LYS A 13 -7.77 -1.25 13.56
N VAL A 14 -6.66 -0.60 13.88
CA VAL A 14 -5.33 -1.22 13.86
C VAL A 14 -4.98 -1.54 15.31
N ASP A 15 -4.84 -2.83 15.59
CA ASP A 15 -4.36 -3.33 16.88
C ASP A 15 -3.13 -4.22 16.70
N LYS A 16 -2.50 -4.57 17.82
CA LYS A 16 -1.28 -5.38 17.83
C LYS A 16 -1.48 -6.74 17.16
N LEU A 17 -2.64 -7.38 17.38
CA LEU A 17 -2.94 -8.69 16.80
C LEU A 17 -3.05 -8.63 15.27
N LEU A 18 -3.66 -7.57 14.73
CA LEU A 18 -3.73 -7.34 13.29
C LEU A 18 -2.33 -7.14 12.70
N MET A 19 -1.49 -6.36 13.37
CA MET A 19 -0.12 -6.11 12.95
C MET A 19 0.72 -7.39 12.95
N ASP A 20 0.64 -8.19 14.00
CA ASP A 20 1.36 -9.46 14.10
C ASP A 20 0.95 -10.43 12.98
N ARG A 21 -0.35 -10.49 12.66
CA ARG A 21 -0.85 -11.32 11.54
C ARG A 21 -0.41 -10.79 10.19
N ALA A 22 -0.39 -9.47 9.99
CA ALA A 22 0.04 -8.87 8.74
C ALA A 22 1.52 -9.21 8.45
N VAL A 23 2.37 -9.14 9.48
CA VAL A 23 3.78 -9.54 9.38
C VAL A 23 3.91 -11.03 9.04
N GLN A 24 3.18 -11.90 9.75
CA GLN A 24 3.24 -13.35 9.53
C GLN A 24 2.76 -13.79 8.13
N THR A 25 1.89 -12.98 7.50
CA THR A 25 1.31 -13.30 6.19
C THR A 25 2.04 -12.66 5.02
N GLY A 26 3.11 -11.88 5.29
CA GLY A 26 3.89 -11.21 4.24
C GLY A 26 3.16 -10.05 3.57
N ILE A 27 2.21 -9.40 4.27
CA ILE A 27 1.59 -8.15 3.81
C ILE A 27 2.66 -7.06 3.76
N ASN A 28 2.70 -6.27 2.69
CA ASN A 28 3.72 -5.24 2.47
C ASN A 28 3.56 -4.04 3.42
N ALA A 29 2.32 -3.64 3.69
CA ALA A 29 2.03 -2.54 4.62
C ALA A 29 0.61 -2.64 5.21
N VAL A 30 0.44 -2.08 6.41
CA VAL A 30 -0.87 -1.84 7.02
C VAL A 30 -1.02 -0.33 7.23
N LEU A 31 -2.09 0.25 6.70
CA LEU A 31 -2.42 1.66 6.79
C LEU A 31 -3.67 1.87 7.66
N HIS A 32 -3.60 2.86 8.55
CA HIS A 32 -4.73 3.25 9.38
C HIS A 32 -5.65 4.22 8.62
N LYS A 33 -6.97 4.06 8.74
CA LYS A 33 -7.94 5.01 8.16
C LYS A 33 -8.24 6.15 9.15
N PRO A 34 -8.37 7.41 8.71
CA PRO A 34 -8.36 7.86 7.31
C PRO A 34 -6.96 7.88 6.72
N LEU A 35 -6.86 7.58 5.43
CA LEU A 35 -5.59 7.51 4.72
C LEU A 35 -5.11 8.90 4.35
N ALA A 36 -3.86 9.21 4.68
CA ALA A 36 -3.17 10.36 4.10
C ALA A 36 -2.68 10.01 2.69
N LEU A 37 -2.96 10.86 1.70
CA LEU A 37 -2.59 10.61 0.29
C LEU A 37 -1.08 10.37 0.12
N ARG A 38 -0.26 11.16 0.83
CA ARG A 38 1.20 11.02 0.83
C ARG A 38 1.64 9.65 1.33
N GLU A 39 1.05 9.18 2.44
CA GLU A 39 1.39 7.89 3.03
C GLU A 39 1.00 6.73 2.10
N LEU A 40 -0.18 6.79 1.50
CA LEU A 40 -0.63 5.81 0.52
C LEU A 40 0.31 5.76 -0.69
N ALA A 41 0.67 6.91 -1.25
CA ALA A 41 1.58 7.00 -2.40
C ALA A 41 2.96 6.40 -2.07
N THR A 42 3.52 6.73 -0.90
CA THR A 42 4.78 6.15 -0.44
C THR A 42 4.71 4.63 -0.32
N ARG A 43 3.68 4.08 0.34
CA ARG A 43 3.56 2.62 0.50
C ARG A 43 3.30 1.89 -0.81
N LEU A 44 2.55 2.50 -1.72
CA LEU A 44 2.36 1.94 -3.06
C LEU A 44 3.67 1.89 -3.84
N ALA A 45 4.45 2.97 -3.81
CA ALA A 45 5.75 3.02 -4.48
C ALA A 45 6.74 1.98 -3.92
N GLU A 46 6.73 1.76 -2.60
CA GLU A 46 7.55 0.72 -1.94
C GLU A 46 7.10 -0.70 -2.30
N ALA A 47 5.79 -0.93 -2.48
CA ALA A 47 5.24 -2.26 -2.68
C ALA A 47 5.26 -2.74 -4.15
N LEU A 48 5.31 -1.82 -5.11
CA LEU A 48 5.27 -2.16 -6.55
C LEU A 48 6.69 -2.33 -7.12
N PRO A 49 7.13 -3.56 -7.46
CA PRO A 49 8.42 -3.77 -8.09
C PRO A 49 8.40 -3.21 -9.53
N GLY A 50 9.37 -2.35 -9.86
CA GLY A 50 9.60 -1.91 -11.24
C GLY A 50 8.61 -0.86 -11.77
N ALA A 51 7.96 -0.09 -10.91
CA ALA A 51 7.27 1.13 -11.32
C ALA A 51 8.31 2.17 -11.80
N SER A 52 8.80 2.01 -13.03
CA SER A 52 9.43 3.11 -13.77
C SER A 52 8.41 4.26 -13.82
N PRO A 53 8.79 5.51 -13.52
CA PRO A 53 7.88 6.66 -13.53
C PRO A 53 7.47 7.08 -14.96
N SER A 54 6.94 6.14 -15.74
CA SER A 54 6.51 6.31 -17.13
C SER A 54 5.03 5.94 -17.26
N ALA A 55 4.14 6.84 -16.82
CA ALA A 55 2.76 7.03 -17.31
C ALA A 55 1.94 7.96 -16.38
N VAL A 56 2.52 9.09 -15.95
CA VAL A 56 1.73 10.24 -15.48
C VAL A 56 2.16 11.46 -16.29
N ARG A 57 1.90 11.39 -17.59
CA ARG A 57 1.71 12.53 -18.48
C ARG A 57 0.34 12.27 -19.12
N ASP A 58 -0.47 13.32 -19.25
CA ASP A 58 -1.85 13.30 -19.79
C ASP A 58 -2.99 13.04 -18.79
N ALA A 59 -2.96 13.74 -17.65
CA ALA A 59 -4.21 14.19 -17.05
C ALA A 59 -4.07 15.66 -16.73
N ASP A 60 -4.29 16.47 -17.76
CA ASP A 60 -4.62 17.89 -17.62
C ASP A 60 -5.76 18.03 -16.59
N TYR A 61 -5.46 18.63 -15.46
CA TYR A 61 -6.46 19.23 -14.59
C TYR A 61 -6.53 20.70 -15.03
N ASN A 62 -7.44 20.97 -15.96
CA ASN A 62 -7.98 22.32 -16.20
C ASN A 62 -9.07 22.60 -15.18
#